data_AF-A0A8T5QQJ3-F1
#
_entry.id   AF-A0A8T5QQJ3-F1
#
_cell.length_a   1.000
_cell.length_b   1.000
_cell.length_c   1.000
_cell.angle_alpha   90.00
_cell.angle_beta   90.00
_cell.angle_gamma   90.00
#
_symmetry.space_group_name_H-M   'P 1'
#
loop_
_entity.id
_entity.type
_entity.pdbx_description
1 polymer ?
#
loop_
_entity_poly.entity_id
_entity_poly.type
_entity_poly.pdbx_seq_one_letter_code
_entity_poly.pdbx_strand_id
1 'polypeptide(L)'
;IDTTTAMGEAFFQIIGVFAQLERGMVKERVEMAFDKKISDGEALHRAPLGYMYKNGKLVVDSANSGIVKEIFDMWSLGINYKEISTKFNIPVSTLYEIVKNPIYIGKIRYRGNLYDGSHRAIVDEELFNKINK
;
A
#
# COMPACT_ATOMS: atom_id res chain seq x y z
N ILE A 1 -6.39 6.79 41.78
CA ILE A 1 -7.75 6.24 41.94
C ILE A 1 -7.60 4.96 42.74
N ASP A 2 -8.20 4.92 43.93
CA ASP A 2 -8.18 3.71 44.74
C ASP A 2 -9.19 2.70 44.15
N THR A 3 -8.69 1.75 43.35
CA THR A 3 -9.49 0.74 42.66
C THR A 3 -9.97 -0.38 43.58
N THR A 4 -9.68 -0.31 44.89
CA THR A 4 -10.17 -1.28 45.88
C THR A 4 -11.53 -0.91 46.45
N THR A 5 -12.03 0.29 46.16
CA THR A 5 -13.39 0.73 46.49
C THR A 5 -14.35 0.45 45.34
N ALA A 6 -15.62 0.12 45.65
CA ALA A 6 -16.64 -0.14 44.62
C ALA A 6 -16.79 1.04 43.63
N MET A 7 -16.66 2.28 44.11
CA MET A 7 -16.68 3.47 43.25
C MET A 7 -15.43 3.58 42.39
N GLY A 8 -14.24 3.32 42.94
CA GLY A 8 -12.99 3.36 42.18
C GLY A 8 -12.91 2.28 41.10
N GLU A 9 -13.45 1.09 41.36
CA GLU A 9 -13.62 0.04 40.36
C GLU A 9 -14.58 0.47 39.24
N ALA A 10 -15.74 1.03 39.58
CA ALA A 10 -16.69 1.54 38.61
C ALA A 10 -16.09 2.65 37.73
N PHE A 11 -15.37 3.62 38.30
CA PHE A 11 -14.67 4.65 37.55
C PHE A 11 -13.59 4.08 36.62
N PHE A 12 -12.86 3.06 37.06
CA PHE A 12 -11.85 2.39 36.22
C PHE A 12 -12.48 1.70 35.00
N GLN A 13 -13.63 1.02 35.18
CA GLN A 13 -14.38 0.42 34.07
C GLN A 13 -14.87 1.48 33.08
N ILE A 14 -15.40 2.61 33.57
CA ILE A 14 -15.84 3.73 32.73
C ILE A 14 -14.67 4.30 31.90
N ILE A 15 -13.50 4.51 32.51
CA ILE A 15 -12.29 4.94 31.78
C ILE A 15 -11.91 3.91 30.70
N GLY A 16 -12.00 2.62 31.02
CA GLY A 16 -11.78 1.53 30.06
C GLY A 16 -12.72 1.61 28.86
N VAL A 17 -14.01 1.87 29.10
CA VAL A 17 -15.01 2.08 28.04
C VAL A 17 -14.65 3.29 27.19
N PHE A 18 -14.31 4.43 27.79
CA PHE A 18 -13.92 5.63 27.03
C PHE A 18 -12.64 5.40 26.20
N ALA A 19 -11.65 4.71 26.75
CA ALA A 19 -10.44 4.37 26.01
C ALA A 19 -10.74 3.44 24.82
N GLN A 20 -11.72 2.53 24.94
CA GLN A 20 -12.18 1.71 23.82
C GLN A 20 -12.93 2.56 22.78
N LEU A 21 -13.83 3.45 23.23
CA LEU A 21 -14.57 4.37 22.35
C LEU A 21 -13.62 5.26 21.54
N GLU A 22 -12.61 5.85 22.18
CA GLU A 22 -11.63 6.70 21.51
C GLU A 22 -10.85 5.93 20.44
N ARG A 23 -10.40 4.70 20.75
CA ARG A 23 -9.75 3.83 19.76
C ARG A 23 -10.68 3.52 18.58
N GLY A 24 -11.96 3.25 18.84
CA GLY A 24 -12.98 3.04 17.81
C GLY A 24 -13.14 4.26 16.89
N MET A 25 -13.32 5.45 17.47
CA MET A 25 -13.47 6.70 16.72
C MET A 25 -12.22 7.08 15.90
N VAL A 26 -11.02 6.76 16.38
CA VAL A 26 -9.79 6.95 15.59
C VAL A 26 -9.77 6.02 14.39
N LYS A 27 -10.13 4.75 14.57
CA LYS A 27 -10.23 3.79 13.46
C LYS A 27 -11.23 4.27 12.40
N GLU A 28 -12.43 4.67 12.81
CA GLU A 28 -13.47 5.20 11.90
C GLU A 28 -12.97 6.41 11.12
N ARG A 29 -12.28 7.35 11.78
CA ARG A 29 -11.70 8.53 11.10
C ARG A 29 -10.64 8.18 10.08
N VAL A 30 -9.76 7.21 10.39
CA VAL A 30 -8.75 6.74 9.43
C VAL A 30 -9.40 6.07 8.23
N GLU A 31 -10.43 5.25 8.45
CA GLU A 31 -11.19 4.61 7.37
C GLU A 31 -11.85 5.64 6.46
N MET A 32 -12.54 6.64 7.02
CA MET A 32 -13.13 7.73 6.25
C MET A 32 -12.10 8.50 5.41
N ALA A 33 -10.90 8.74 5.96
CA ALA A 33 -9.83 9.40 5.22
C ALA A 33 -9.30 8.54 4.07
N PHE A 34 -9.22 7.21 4.25
CA PHE A 34 -8.82 6.29 3.19
C PHE A 34 -9.89 6.16 2.11
N ASP A 35 -11.17 6.02 2.48
CA ASP A 35 -12.28 5.97 1.54
C ASP A 35 -12.30 7.22 0.65
N LYS A 36 -12.09 8.40 1.25
CA LYS A 36 -11.95 9.66 0.50
C LYS A 36 -10.78 9.63 -0.48
N LYS A 37 -9.59 9.24 -0.02
CA LYS A 37 -8.41 9.16 -0.89
C LYS A 37 -8.59 8.19 -2.05
N ILE A 38 -9.19 7.04 -1.81
CA ILE A 38 -9.50 6.07 -2.87
C ILE A 38 -10.51 6.64 -3.86
N SER A 39 -11.54 7.35 -3.38
CA SER A 39 -12.49 8.04 -4.25
C SER A 39 -11.82 9.12 -5.12
N ASP A 40 -10.76 9.77 -4.61
CA ASP A 40 -9.97 10.77 -5.33
C ASP A 40 -8.85 10.13 -6.20
N GLY A 41 -8.75 8.79 -6.21
CA GLY A 41 -7.71 8.04 -6.92
C GLY A 41 -6.30 8.26 -6.35
N GLU A 42 -6.18 8.70 -5.11
CA GLU A 42 -4.91 8.94 -4.43
C GLU A 42 -4.36 7.67 -3.78
N ALA A 43 -3.04 7.45 -3.91
CA ALA A 43 -2.37 6.33 -3.28
C ALA A 43 -2.39 6.46 -1.74
N LEU A 44 -2.68 5.35 -1.05
CA LEU A 44 -2.79 5.31 0.41
C LEU A 44 -1.44 5.20 1.12
N HIS A 45 -0.47 4.56 0.47
CA HIS A 45 0.79 4.16 1.09
C HIS A 45 1.96 5.02 0.60
N ARG A 46 3.15 4.76 1.15
CA ARG A 46 4.41 5.32 0.63
C ARG A 46 4.56 5.03 -0.88
N ALA A 47 5.26 5.93 -1.56
CA ALA A 47 5.54 5.77 -2.98
C ALA A 47 6.33 4.46 -3.20
N PRO A 48 5.84 3.56 -4.08
CA PRO A 48 6.60 2.36 -4.44
C PRO A 48 7.78 2.72 -5.35
N LEU A 49 8.68 1.76 -5.56
CA LEU A 49 9.83 1.91 -6.44
C LEU A 49 9.38 2.39 -7.83
N GLY A 50 10.13 3.32 -8.43
CA GLY A 50 9.77 3.92 -9.73
C GLY A 50 8.71 5.02 -9.68
N TYR A 51 8.20 5.35 -8.49
CA TYR A 51 7.32 6.51 -8.26
C TYR A 51 7.87 7.43 -7.17
N MET A 52 7.42 8.67 -7.19
CA MET A 52 7.69 9.68 -6.16
C MET A 52 6.46 10.57 -5.95
N TYR A 53 6.33 11.14 -4.75
CA TYR A 53 5.30 12.14 -4.50
C TYR A 53 5.76 13.52 -4.98
N LYS A 54 4.96 14.15 -5.84
CA LYS A 54 5.09 15.58 -6.20
C LYS A 54 3.74 16.25 -6.00
N ASN A 55 3.70 17.30 -5.17
CA ASN A 55 2.48 18.03 -4.83
C ASN A 55 1.34 17.11 -4.31
N GLY A 56 1.69 16.13 -3.47
CA GLY A 56 0.73 15.16 -2.92
C GLY A 56 0.26 14.07 -3.89
N LYS A 57 0.63 14.14 -5.18
CA LYS A 57 0.27 13.14 -6.19
C LYS A 57 1.43 12.19 -6.48
N LEU A 58 1.09 10.94 -6.75
CA LEU A 58 2.06 9.93 -7.15
C LEU A 58 2.42 10.12 -8.62
N VAL A 59 3.69 10.40 -8.89
CA VAL A 59 4.23 10.66 -10.23
C VAL A 59 5.35 9.68 -10.52
N VAL A 60 5.48 9.26 -11.78
CA VAL A 60 6.55 8.36 -12.21
C VAL A 60 7.90 9.06 -12.01
N ASP A 61 8.81 8.37 -11.33
CA ASP A 61 10.19 8.83 -11.15
C ASP A 61 11.02 8.42 -12.37
N SER A 62 11.52 9.41 -13.12
CA SER A 62 12.32 9.16 -14.33
C SER A 62 13.62 8.40 -14.05
N ALA A 63 14.19 8.49 -12.84
CA ALA A 63 15.43 7.80 -12.51
C ALA A 63 15.21 6.30 -12.25
N ASN A 64 14.16 5.96 -11.50
CA ASN A 64 13.93 4.60 -11.00
C ASN A 64 12.85 3.82 -11.77
N SER A 65 12.04 4.48 -12.60
CA SER A 65 10.97 3.82 -13.36
C SER A 65 11.48 2.79 -14.38
N GLY A 66 12.68 3.01 -14.93
CA GLY A 66 13.31 2.05 -15.83
C GLY A 66 13.61 0.70 -15.17
N ILE A 67 14.01 0.72 -13.90
CA ILE A 67 14.27 -0.49 -13.10
C ILE A 67 13.01 -1.35 -13.00
N VAL A 68 11.86 -0.71 -12.75
CA VAL A 68 10.58 -1.42 -12.65
C VAL A 68 10.23 -2.09 -13.98
N LYS A 69 10.33 -1.36 -15.10
CA LYS A 69 10.05 -1.95 -16.42
C LYS A 69 10.95 -3.16 -16.70
N GLU A 70 12.24 -3.00 -16.43
CA GLU A 70 13.21 -4.08 -16.64
C GLU A 70 12.94 -5.29 -15.75
N ILE A 71 12.52 -5.09 -14.49
CA ILE A 71 12.09 -6.18 -13.61
C ILE A 71 10.91 -6.95 -14.22
N PHE A 72 9.90 -6.25 -14.72
CA PHE A 72 8.71 -6.86 -15.31
C PHE A 72 9.05 -7.60 -16.62
N ASP A 73 9.93 -7.03 -17.46
CA ASP A 73 10.40 -7.67 -18.69
C ASP A 73 11.20 -8.95 -18.38
N MET A 74 12.17 -8.87 -17.45
CA MET A 74 12.96 -10.02 -17.02
C MET A 74 12.08 -11.12 -16.42
N TRP A 75 11.07 -10.74 -15.64
CA TRP A 75 10.09 -11.69 -15.09
C TRP A 75 9.27 -12.35 -16.20
N SER A 76 8.80 -11.60 -17.19
CA SER A 76 8.04 -12.15 -18.33
C SER A 76 8.88 -13.07 -19.22
N LEU A 77 10.20 -12.91 -19.23
CA LEU A 77 11.13 -13.80 -19.94
C LEU A 77 11.38 -15.12 -19.19
N GLY A 78 10.87 -15.27 -17.96
CA GLY A 78 11.07 -16.46 -17.14
C GLY A 78 12.44 -16.53 -16.47
N ILE A 79 13.12 -15.39 -16.32
CA ILE A 79 14.41 -15.32 -15.62
C ILE A 79 14.21 -15.67 -14.14
N ASN A 80 15.19 -16.36 -13.55
CA ASN A 80 15.12 -16.77 -12.16
C ASN A 80 15.05 -15.55 -11.22
N TYR A 81 14.09 -15.57 -10.28
CA TYR A 81 13.92 -14.51 -9.29
C TYR A 81 15.20 -14.20 -8.50
N LYS A 82 16.09 -15.18 -8.29
CA LYS A 82 17.40 -14.97 -7.63
C LYS A 82 18.34 -14.09 -8.44
N GLU A 83 18.33 -14.24 -9.78
CA GLU A 83 19.15 -13.43 -10.67
C GLU A 83 18.66 -11.99 -10.70
N ILE A 84 17.34 -11.79 -10.79
CA ILE A 84 16.71 -10.46 -10.72
C ILE A 84 17.01 -9.80 -9.36
N SER A 85 16.84 -10.54 -8.27
CA SER A 85 17.13 -10.07 -6.90
C SER A 85 18.58 -9.62 -6.75
N THR A 86 19.53 -10.39 -7.28
CA THR A 86 20.96 -10.06 -7.22
C THR A 86 21.29 -8.86 -8.09
N LYS A 87 20.75 -8.79 -9.31
CA LYS A 87 21.02 -7.71 -10.27
C LYS A 87 20.60 -6.34 -9.75
N PHE A 88 19.43 -6.26 -9.13
CA PHE A 88 18.90 -5.00 -8.59
C PHE A 88 19.19 -4.79 -7.10
N ASN A 89 19.86 -5.75 -6.45
CA ASN A 89 20.11 -5.76 -5.00
C ASN A 89 18.83 -5.58 -4.16
N ILE A 90 17.75 -6.26 -4.58
CA ILE A 90 16.43 -6.21 -3.93
C ILE A 90 16.13 -7.58 -3.32
N PRO A 91 15.66 -7.67 -2.05
CA PRO A 91 15.25 -8.94 -1.47
C PRO A 91 14.17 -9.63 -2.28
N VAL A 92 14.22 -10.96 -2.35
CA VAL A 92 13.25 -11.78 -3.11
C VAL A 92 11.81 -11.50 -2.67
N SER A 93 11.56 -11.28 -1.37
CA SER A 93 10.24 -10.91 -0.85
C SER A 93 9.72 -9.61 -1.48
N THR A 94 10.55 -8.57 -1.51
CA THR A 94 10.22 -7.28 -2.11
C THR A 94 10.02 -7.40 -3.63
N LEU A 95 10.79 -8.26 -4.31
CA LEU A 95 10.57 -8.54 -5.73
C LEU A 95 9.16 -9.12 -5.99
N TYR A 96 8.73 -10.09 -5.19
CA TYR A 96 7.36 -10.61 -5.29
C TYR A 96 6.30 -9.55 -4.98
N GLU A 97 6.54 -8.67 -4.02
CA GLU A 97 5.65 -7.53 -3.73
C GLU A 97 5.56 -6.59 -4.93
N ILE A 98 6.68 -6.29 -5.60
CA ILE A 98 6.72 -5.43 -6.78
C ILE A 98 5.87 -6.02 -7.92
N VAL A 99 6.12 -7.29 -8.27
CA VAL A 99 5.47 -7.95 -9.41
C VAL A 99 3.96 -8.12 -9.21
N LYS A 100 3.51 -8.27 -7.96
CA LYS A 100 2.10 -8.42 -7.60
C LYS A 100 1.36 -7.10 -7.35
N ASN A 101 2.07 -5.97 -7.32
CA ASN A 101 1.46 -4.71 -6.93
C ASN A 101 0.68 -4.08 -8.10
N PRO A 102 -0.66 -3.93 -8.01
CA PRO A 102 -1.47 -3.35 -9.08
C PRO A 102 -1.19 -1.85 -9.30
N ILE A 103 -0.41 -1.20 -8.43
CA ILE A 103 -0.03 0.20 -8.63
C ILE A 103 0.76 0.42 -9.92
N TYR A 104 1.48 -0.59 -10.41
CA TYR A 104 2.26 -0.49 -11.64
C TYR A 104 1.41 -0.45 -12.90
N ILE A 105 0.16 -0.91 -12.82
CA ILE A 105 -0.87 -0.82 -13.88
C ILE A 105 -1.86 0.33 -13.64
N GLY A 106 -1.54 1.28 -12.77
CA GLY A 106 -2.42 2.42 -12.50
C GLY A 106 -3.57 2.14 -11.53
N LYS A 107 -3.60 0.98 -10.85
CA LYS A 107 -4.70 0.59 -9.96
C LYS A 107 -4.29 0.61 -8.49
N ILE A 108 -5.22 0.90 -7.60
CA ILE A 108 -5.01 0.95 -6.15
C ILE A 108 -5.82 -0.17 -5.49
N ARG A 109 -5.16 -0.98 -4.65
CA ARG A 109 -5.83 -2.04 -3.88
C ARG A 109 -6.30 -1.52 -2.54
N TYR A 110 -7.60 -1.63 -2.27
CA TYR A 110 -8.19 -1.25 -0.99
C TYR A 110 -9.38 -2.14 -0.64
N ARG A 111 -9.43 -2.65 0.61
CA ARG A 111 -10.47 -3.57 1.11
C ARG A 111 -10.76 -4.76 0.18
N GLY A 112 -9.72 -5.31 -0.44
CA GLY A 112 -9.82 -6.44 -1.36
C GLY A 112 -10.23 -6.06 -2.79
N ASN A 113 -10.73 -4.85 -3.00
CA ASN A 113 -11.13 -4.33 -4.31
C ASN A 113 -9.98 -3.56 -4.99
N LEU A 114 -10.09 -3.42 -6.30
CA LEU A 114 -9.21 -2.58 -7.12
C LEU A 114 -9.97 -1.34 -7.56
N TYR A 115 -9.33 -0.19 -7.44
CA TYR A 115 -9.83 1.12 -7.84
C TYR A 115 -8.86 1.75 -8.83
N ASP A 116 -9.38 2.61 -9.72
CA ASP A 116 -8.52 3.35 -10.64
C ASP A 116 -7.76 4.45 -9.89
N GLY A 117 -6.44 4.45 -10.06
CA GLY A 117 -5.55 5.46 -9.50
C GLY A 117 -5.38 6.63 -10.45
N SER A 118 -5.17 7.81 -9.88
CA SER A 118 -4.89 9.05 -10.62
C SER A 118 -3.44 9.12 -11.16
N HIS A 119 -2.60 8.12 -10.87
CA HIS A 119 -1.20 8.06 -11.29
C HIS A 119 -1.03 7.32 -12.61
N ARG A 120 0.01 7.68 -13.36
CA ARG A 120 0.33 7.03 -14.63
C ARG A 120 0.89 5.62 -14.40
N ALA A 121 0.36 4.63 -15.11
CA ALA A 121 0.91 3.28 -15.13
C ALA A 121 2.34 3.25 -15.69
N ILE A 122 3.21 2.42 -15.09
CA ILE A 122 4.57 2.16 -15.58
C ILE A 122 4.58 0.94 -16.51
N VAL A 123 3.68 -0.02 -16.27
CA VAL A 123 3.61 -1.32 -16.94
C VAL A 123 2.23 -1.48 -17.57
N ASP A 124 2.18 -2.12 -18.74
CA ASP A 124 0.92 -2.44 -19.42
C ASP A 124 0.12 -3.51 -18.67
N GLU A 125 -1.20 -3.33 -18.62
CA GLU A 125 -2.11 -4.26 -17.94
C GLU A 125 -2.04 -5.68 -18.52
N GLU A 126 -1.84 -5.81 -19.84
CA GLU A 126 -1.65 -7.10 -20.50
C GLU A 126 -0.41 -7.85 -20.00
N LEU A 127 0.73 -7.14 -19.87
CA LEU A 127 1.97 -7.71 -19.39
C LEU A 127 1.84 -8.14 -17.92
N PHE A 128 1.23 -7.30 -17.08
CA PHE A 128 0.97 -7.60 -15.68
C PHE A 128 0.07 -8.83 -15.50
N ASN A 129 -0.98 -8.94 -16.32
CA ASN A 129 -1.89 -10.08 -16.27
C ASN A 129 -1.22 -11.36 -16.78
N LYS A 130 -0.34 -11.27 -17.78
CA LYS A 130 0.40 -12.42 -18.31
C LYS A 130 1.29 -13.07 -17.26
N ILE A 131 1.97 -12.27 -16.44
CA ILE A 131 2.93 -12.78 -15.45
C ILE A 131 2.30 -13.24 -14.13
N ASN A 132 1.08 -12.76 -13.83
CA ASN A 132 0.35 -13.09 -12.60
C ASN A 132 -0.81 -14.09 -12.85
N LYS A 133 -0.84 -14.72 -14.03
CA LYS A 133 -1.77 -15.79 -14.39
C LYS A 133 -1.30 -17.13 -13.85
#